data_AF-A0A376L301-F1
#
_entry.id   AF-A0A376L301-F1
#
_cell.length_a   1.000
_cell.length_b   1.000
_cell.length_c   1.000
_cell.angle_alpha   90.00
_cell.angle_beta   90.00
_cell.angle_gamma   90.00
#
_symmetry.space_group_name_H-M   'P 1'
#
loop_
_entity.id
_entity.type
_entity.pdbx_description
1 polymer ?
#
loop_
_entity_poly.entity_id
_entity_poly.type
_entity_poly.pdbx_seq_one_letter_code
_entity_poly.pdbx_strand_id
1 'polypeptide(L)'
;MPYRHPELLYRELARLAGSLLTFSLEHNVDAVPAYRHETPENVFLPLLSLLNHLLEASLPSRVVFIELKQKGVMWEGALHDARLREGADFWLSVRSSMPGHELQTKFPQLCKAGSPDDVSEVVNVALSGVIIRPVTHVPAAIPLRLENQYFALDLSTDAARAMLDAGRCTFYTPASLGDVKLELFAVLRT
;
A
#
# COMPACT_ATOMS: atom_id res chain seq x y z
N MET A 1 -32.69 24.71 -9.40
CA MET A 1 -32.25 25.61 -8.31
C MET A 1 -30.97 26.36 -8.71
N PRO A 2 -31.05 27.50 -9.41
CA PRO A 2 -29.88 28.36 -9.66
C PRO A 2 -29.93 29.76 -9.01
N TYR A 3 -30.97 30.10 -8.23
CA TYR A 3 -31.22 31.46 -7.73
C TYR A 3 -30.93 31.69 -6.23
N ARG A 4 -30.18 30.80 -5.58
CA ARG A 4 -29.89 30.91 -4.14
C ARG A 4 -28.56 31.62 -3.90
N HIS A 5 -28.46 32.30 -2.76
CA HIS A 5 -27.26 33.05 -2.39
C HIS A 5 -26.04 32.12 -2.25
N PRO A 6 -24.87 32.46 -2.84
CA PRO A 6 -23.68 31.60 -2.83
C PRO A 6 -23.12 31.30 -1.44
N GLU A 7 -23.42 32.14 -0.45
CA GLU A 7 -23.02 31.92 0.94
C GLU A 7 -23.57 30.60 1.52
N LEU A 8 -24.77 30.17 1.09
CA LEU A 8 -25.33 28.90 1.51
C LEU A 8 -24.47 27.72 1.06
N LEU A 9 -23.91 27.79 -0.15
CA LEU A 9 -22.97 26.79 -0.65
C LEU A 9 -21.64 26.88 0.09
N TYR A 10 -21.11 28.09 0.27
CA TYR A 10 -19.86 28.32 1.00
C TYR A 10 -19.88 27.68 2.39
N ARG A 11 -20.98 27.84 3.14
CA ARG A 11 -21.11 27.30 4.50
C ARG A 11 -20.99 25.78 4.53
N GLU A 12 -21.61 25.08 3.59
CA GLU A 12 -21.53 23.61 3.53
C GLU A 12 -20.15 23.14 3.08
N LEU A 13 -19.53 23.83 2.12
CA LEU A 13 -18.15 23.53 1.68
C LEU A 13 -17.13 23.77 2.80
N ALA A 14 -17.25 24.87 3.53
CA ALA A 14 -16.37 25.19 4.66
C ALA A 14 -16.52 24.18 5.81
N ARG A 15 -17.76 23.75 6.10
CA ARG A 15 -18.04 22.69 7.08
C ARG A 15 -17.38 21.37 6.68
N LEU A 16 -17.48 20.99 5.41
CA LEU A 16 -16.83 19.79 4.88
C LEU A 16 -15.31 19.88 4.99
N ALA A 17 -14.72 21.00 4.54
CA ALA A 17 -13.27 21.22 4.61
C ALA A 17 -12.76 21.14 6.06
N GLY A 18 -13.45 21.77 7.01
CA GLY A 18 -13.11 21.68 8.43
C GLY A 18 -13.15 20.26 8.99
N SER A 19 -14.08 19.43 8.50
CA SER A 19 -14.19 18.03 8.92
C SER A 19 -13.08 17.15 8.30
N LEU A 20 -12.62 17.46 7.10
CA LEU A 20 -11.51 16.74 6.45
C LEU A 20 -10.14 17.15 7.02
N LEU A 21 -9.99 18.41 7.42
CA LEU A 21 -8.76 18.93 8.01
C LEU A 21 -8.37 18.24 9.32
N THR A 22 -9.31 17.65 10.06
CA THR A 22 -8.97 16.88 11.27
C THR A 22 -8.12 15.63 10.98
N PHE A 23 -8.07 15.18 9.73
CA PHE A 23 -7.27 14.05 9.28
C PHE A 23 -6.02 14.48 8.50
N SER A 24 -5.83 15.79 8.25
CA SER A 24 -4.66 16.31 7.54
C SER A 24 -3.58 16.75 8.52
N LEU A 25 -2.33 16.37 8.24
CA LEU A 25 -1.15 16.84 8.98
C LEU A 25 -0.44 18.01 8.27
N GLU A 26 -0.81 18.29 7.02
CA GLU A 26 -0.13 19.26 6.15
C GLU A 26 -0.84 20.61 6.11
N HIS A 27 -2.16 20.62 6.34
CA HIS A 27 -2.99 21.83 6.25
C HIS A 27 -3.59 22.18 7.61
N ASN A 28 -3.52 23.45 7.97
CA ASN A 28 -4.11 23.98 9.21
C ASN A 28 -5.53 24.55 8.95
N VAL A 29 -6.30 24.78 10.00
CA VAL A 29 -7.66 25.36 9.96
C VAL A 29 -7.69 26.71 9.22
N ASP A 30 -6.60 27.47 9.27
CA ASP A 30 -6.45 28.77 8.59
C ASP A 30 -6.41 28.67 7.06
N ALA A 31 -6.28 27.46 6.51
CA ALA A 31 -6.31 27.23 5.07
C ALA A 31 -7.71 27.43 4.46
N VAL A 32 -8.78 27.40 5.26
CA VAL A 32 -10.15 27.64 4.78
C VAL A 32 -10.36 29.15 4.56
N PRO A 33 -10.52 29.63 3.31
CA PRO A 33 -10.66 31.06 3.04
C PRO A 33 -11.96 31.61 3.61
N ALA A 34 -11.90 32.80 4.21
CA ALA A 34 -13.09 33.52 4.69
C ALA A 34 -13.97 33.99 3.51
N TYR A 35 -15.29 33.95 3.69
CA TYR A 35 -16.23 34.37 2.65
C TYR A 35 -16.10 35.86 2.31
N ARG A 36 -15.89 36.16 1.03
CA ARG A 36 -15.87 37.50 0.45
C ARG A 36 -16.77 37.54 -0.77
N HIS A 37 -17.98 38.10 -0.62
CA HIS A 37 -18.98 38.13 -1.68
C HIS A 37 -18.52 38.96 -2.90
N GLU A 38 -17.74 40.02 -2.66
CA GLU A 38 -17.27 40.95 -3.70
C GLU A 38 -16.18 40.33 -4.58
N THR A 39 -15.46 39.31 -4.10
CA THR A 39 -14.35 38.66 -4.80
C THR A 39 -14.46 37.13 -4.70
N PRO A 40 -15.50 36.52 -5.30
CA PRO A 40 -15.79 35.09 -5.12
C PRO A 40 -14.70 34.18 -5.68
N GLU A 41 -13.94 34.64 -6.68
CA GLU A 41 -12.76 33.96 -7.23
C GLU A 41 -11.69 33.67 -6.18
N ASN A 42 -11.49 34.57 -5.22
CA ASN A 42 -10.50 34.43 -4.14
C ASN A 42 -11.00 33.54 -2.99
N VAL A 43 -12.23 33.05 -3.07
CA VAL A 43 -12.87 32.24 -2.03
C VAL A 43 -13.12 30.83 -2.55
N PHE A 44 -13.87 30.70 -3.63
CA PHE A 44 -14.32 29.39 -4.12
C PHE A 44 -13.20 28.62 -4.82
N LEU A 45 -12.33 29.27 -5.62
CA LEU A 45 -11.24 28.56 -6.29
C LEU A 45 -10.24 27.97 -5.28
N PRO A 46 -9.75 28.72 -4.27
CA PRO A 46 -8.87 28.15 -3.25
C PRO A 46 -9.58 27.09 -2.40
N LEU A 47 -10.85 27.30 -2.04
CA LEU A 47 -11.61 26.34 -1.22
C LEU A 47 -11.83 25.01 -1.96
N LEU A 48 -12.17 25.05 -3.25
CA LEU A 48 -12.34 23.85 -4.07
C LEU A 48 -11.00 23.12 -4.28
N SER A 49 -9.91 23.87 -4.50
CA SER A 49 -8.56 23.28 -4.60
C SER A 49 -8.16 22.58 -3.30
N LEU A 50 -8.38 23.24 -2.16
CA LEU A 50 -8.15 22.67 -0.83
C LEU A 50 -8.99 21.40 -0.61
N LEU A 51 -10.28 21.44 -0.94
CA LEU A 51 -11.16 20.28 -0.82
C LEU A 51 -10.69 19.11 -1.67
N ASN A 52 -10.29 19.34 -2.92
CA ASN A 52 -9.74 18.28 -3.77
C ASN A 52 -8.49 17.67 -3.14
N HIS A 53 -7.56 18.51 -2.66
CA HIS A 53 -6.35 18.04 -2.01
C HIS A 53 -6.65 17.26 -0.72
N LEU A 54 -7.57 17.73 0.12
CA LEU A 54 -7.99 17.04 1.34
C LEU A 54 -8.73 15.74 1.04
N LEU A 55 -9.53 15.67 -0.02
CA LEU A 55 -10.21 14.44 -0.43
C LEU A 55 -9.21 13.40 -0.96
N GLU A 56 -8.17 13.83 -1.68
CA GLU A 56 -7.07 12.96 -2.11
C GLU A 56 -6.23 12.48 -0.92
N ALA A 57 -5.89 13.38 0.00
CA ALA A 57 -5.08 13.06 1.18
C ALA A 57 -5.84 12.28 2.25
N SER A 58 -7.16 12.43 2.35
CA SER A 58 -8.01 11.73 3.33
C SER A 58 -8.50 10.37 2.86
N LEU A 59 -8.10 9.93 1.66
CA LEU A 59 -8.26 8.53 1.29
C LEU A 59 -7.57 7.69 2.38
N PRO A 60 -8.29 6.81 3.09
CA PRO A 60 -7.66 5.91 4.04
C PRO A 60 -6.51 5.23 3.32
N SER A 61 -5.31 5.22 3.91
CA SER A 61 -4.19 4.50 3.32
C SER A 61 -4.64 3.06 3.11
N ARG A 62 -5.03 2.75 1.86
CA ARG A 62 -5.44 1.41 1.46
C ARG A 62 -4.26 0.47 1.50
N VAL A 63 -3.05 1.02 1.63
CA VAL A 63 -1.81 0.28 1.75
C VAL A 63 -1.44 0.11 3.21
N VAL A 64 -1.24 -1.15 3.59
CA VAL A 64 -0.61 -1.55 4.84
C VAL A 64 0.82 -1.96 4.51
N PHE A 65 1.79 -1.26 5.10
CA PHE A 65 3.18 -1.69 5.07
C PHE A 65 3.39 -2.80 6.10
N ILE A 66 3.96 -3.91 5.66
CA ILE A 66 4.25 -5.08 6.51
C ILE A 66 5.76 -5.18 6.64
N GLU A 67 6.24 -4.94 7.86
CA GLU A 67 7.65 -5.08 8.17
C GLU A 67 8.08 -6.55 8.08
N LEU A 68 9.11 -6.81 7.27
CA LEU A 68 9.72 -8.13 7.13
C LEU A 68 11.02 -8.19 7.95
N LYS A 69 11.09 -9.13 8.89
CA LYS A 69 12.28 -9.40 9.69
C LYS A 69 13.13 -10.46 9.02
N GLN A 70 14.37 -10.10 8.67
CA GLN A 70 15.32 -11.02 8.07
C GLN A 70 16.05 -11.86 9.12
N LYS A 71 16.13 -13.18 8.87
CA LYS A 71 16.96 -14.15 9.60
C LYS A 71 17.73 -15.00 8.58
N GLY A 72 18.91 -14.53 8.19
CA GLY A 72 19.73 -15.18 7.17
C GLY A 72 19.04 -15.15 5.79
N VAL A 73 18.69 -16.34 5.29
CA VAL A 73 17.99 -16.54 3.99
C VAL A 73 16.47 -16.48 4.10
N MET A 74 15.93 -16.35 5.32
CA MET A 74 14.49 -16.29 5.59
C MET A 74 14.06 -14.87 5.95
N TRP A 75 12.87 -14.50 5.50
CA TRP A 75 12.18 -13.26 5.85
C TRP A 75 10.83 -13.60 6.46
N GLU A 76 10.51 -13.02 7.60
CA GLU A 76 9.24 -13.26 8.28
C GLU A 76 8.47 -11.94 8.45
N GLY A 77 7.21 -11.91 8.02
CA GLY A 77 6.31 -10.80 8.21
C GLY A 77 5.11 -11.21 9.04
N ALA A 78 4.62 -10.31 9.89
CA ALA A 78 3.44 -10.56 10.70
C ALA A 78 2.21 -9.85 10.13
N LEU A 79 1.14 -10.60 9.88
CA LEU A 79 -0.13 -10.16 9.28
C LEU A 79 -1.21 -10.07 10.35
N HIS A 80 -0.99 -9.26 11.39
CA HIS A 80 -1.93 -9.12 12.51
C HIS A 80 -3.14 -8.22 12.21
N ASP A 81 -3.11 -7.49 11.10
CA ASP A 81 -4.16 -6.55 10.75
C ASP A 81 -5.41 -7.30 10.25
N ALA A 82 -6.52 -7.17 10.99
CA ALA A 82 -7.78 -7.83 10.69
C ALA A 82 -8.31 -7.48 9.28
N ARG A 83 -7.99 -6.29 8.78
CA ARG A 83 -8.43 -5.81 7.45
C ARG A 83 -7.84 -6.64 6.32
N LEU A 84 -6.68 -7.28 6.53
CA LEU A 84 -6.06 -8.15 5.53
C LEU A 84 -6.91 -9.40 5.24
N ARG A 85 -7.74 -9.83 6.20
CA ARG A 85 -8.62 -11.00 6.06
C ARG A 85 -9.90 -10.69 5.27
N GLU A 86 -10.31 -9.43 5.21
CA GLU A 86 -11.50 -8.99 4.46
C GLU A 86 -11.28 -9.04 2.95
N GLY A 87 -10.01 -9.08 2.52
CA GLY A 87 -9.61 -9.15 1.13
C GLY A 87 -8.54 -8.10 0.87
N ALA A 88 -7.29 -8.53 0.72
CA ALA A 88 -6.18 -7.69 0.30
C ALA A 88 -5.51 -8.32 -0.91
N ASP A 89 -4.81 -7.51 -1.69
CA ASP A 89 -3.81 -7.97 -2.65
C ASP A 89 -2.43 -7.65 -2.06
N PHE A 90 -1.42 -8.46 -2.35
CA PHE A 90 -0.08 -8.25 -1.80
C PHE A 90 0.95 -8.01 -2.90
N TRP A 91 1.83 -7.06 -2.64
CA TRP A 91 2.94 -6.71 -3.51
C TRP A 91 4.25 -6.75 -2.73
N LEU A 92 5.25 -7.37 -3.32
CA LEU A 92 6.63 -7.34 -2.85
C LEU A 92 7.41 -6.30 -3.63
N SER A 93 8.06 -5.41 -2.88
CA SER A 93 9.10 -4.51 -3.35
C SER A 93 10.43 -5.18 -3.06
N VAL A 94 11.20 -5.44 -4.10
CA VAL A 94 12.47 -6.17 -4.03
C VAL A 94 13.57 -5.27 -4.53
N ARG A 95 14.56 -5.04 -3.68
CA ARG A 95 15.82 -4.38 -4.02
C ARG A 95 16.94 -5.40 -3.98
N SER A 96 17.81 -5.42 -4.96
CA SER A 96 19.00 -6.27 -4.98
C SER A 96 20.11 -5.57 -5.73
N SER A 97 21.35 -5.99 -5.52
CA SER A 97 22.51 -5.61 -6.34
C SER A 97 22.45 -6.18 -7.77
N MET A 98 21.53 -7.10 -8.05
CA MET A 98 21.34 -7.69 -9.38
C MET A 98 20.63 -6.72 -10.35
N PRO A 99 20.93 -6.80 -11.66
CA PRO A 99 20.19 -6.06 -12.68
C PRO A 99 18.69 -6.39 -12.67
N GLY A 100 17.83 -5.37 -12.80
CA GLY A 100 16.37 -5.54 -12.70
C GLY A 100 15.76 -6.57 -13.66
N HIS A 101 16.27 -6.68 -14.89
CA HIS A 101 15.81 -7.68 -15.87
C HIS A 101 16.11 -9.13 -15.42
N GLU A 102 17.26 -9.34 -14.82
CA GLU A 102 17.68 -10.63 -14.30
C GLU A 102 16.89 -10.98 -13.04
N LEU A 103 16.68 -9.98 -12.16
CA LEU A 103 15.88 -10.12 -10.96
C LEU A 103 14.43 -10.48 -11.28
N GLN A 104 13.79 -9.85 -12.28
CA GLN A 104 12.43 -10.19 -12.70
C GLN A 104 12.28 -11.65 -13.16
N THR A 105 13.33 -12.22 -13.75
CA THR A 105 13.31 -13.60 -14.26
C THR A 105 13.64 -14.60 -13.16
N LYS A 106 14.69 -14.33 -12.36
CA LYS A 106 15.20 -15.26 -11.34
C LYS A 106 14.40 -15.23 -10.05
N PHE A 107 13.89 -14.06 -9.63
CA PHE A 107 13.22 -13.92 -8.34
C PHE A 107 11.96 -14.80 -8.23
N PRO A 108 11.04 -14.85 -9.21
CA PRO A 108 9.88 -15.75 -9.15
C PRO A 108 10.23 -17.24 -9.07
N GLN A 109 11.38 -17.63 -9.63
CA GLN A 109 11.81 -19.03 -9.67
C GLN A 109 12.50 -19.44 -8.36
N LEU A 110 13.33 -18.55 -7.81
CA LEU A 110 14.18 -18.78 -6.64
C LEU A 110 13.50 -18.46 -5.31
N CYS A 111 12.68 -17.41 -5.27
CA CYS A 111 11.96 -17.00 -4.07
C CYS A 111 10.78 -17.95 -3.83
N LYS A 112 10.62 -18.38 -2.58
CA LYS A 112 9.49 -19.22 -2.15
C LYS A 112 8.78 -18.55 -0.99
N ALA A 113 7.46 -18.48 -1.06
CA ALA A 113 6.60 -17.91 -0.04
C ALA A 113 5.79 -19.01 0.65
N GLY A 114 5.62 -18.93 1.97
CA GLY A 114 4.98 -19.96 2.79
C GLY A 114 4.48 -19.48 4.16
N SER A 115 3.77 -20.35 4.87
CA SER A 115 3.33 -20.15 6.26
C SER A 115 4.42 -20.58 7.25
N PRO A 116 4.67 -19.86 8.36
CA PRO A 116 5.72 -20.19 9.33
C PRO A 116 5.58 -21.56 10.01
N ASP A 117 4.37 -22.10 10.12
CA ASP A 117 4.12 -23.38 10.79
C ASP A 117 4.70 -24.58 10.00
N ASP A 118 5.00 -24.40 8.71
CA ASP A 118 5.71 -25.40 7.91
C ASP A 118 7.25 -25.28 8.08
N VAL A 119 7.80 -24.15 8.53
CA VAL A 119 9.19 -23.80 8.16
C VAL A 119 10.25 -24.33 9.13
N SER A 120 9.87 -24.81 10.33
CA SER A 120 10.83 -25.42 11.26
C SER A 120 11.25 -26.85 10.88
N GLU A 121 10.49 -27.56 10.03
CA GLU A 121 10.84 -28.91 9.55
C GLU A 121 11.23 -28.95 8.06
N VAL A 122 11.18 -27.81 7.36
CA VAL A 122 11.10 -27.76 5.89
C VAL A 122 12.29 -27.03 5.28
N VAL A 123 13.44 -27.69 5.29
CA VAL A 123 14.47 -27.48 4.24
C VAL A 123 14.19 -28.43 3.04
N ASN A 124 13.25 -29.39 3.19
CA ASN A 124 13.01 -30.47 2.22
C ASN A 124 11.58 -30.57 1.66
N VAL A 125 10.58 -29.89 2.22
CA VAL A 125 9.24 -29.87 1.62
C VAL A 125 9.20 -28.71 0.63
N ALA A 126 8.96 -29.04 -0.63
CA ALA A 126 8.59 -28.09 -1.65
C ALA A 126 7.31 -27.37 -1.17
N LEU A 127 7.47 -26.26 -0.45
CA LEU A 127 6.39 -25.33 -0.11
C LEU A 127 5.60 -25.11 -1.39
N SER A 128 4.32 -25.47 -1.35
CA SER A 128 3.36 -25.27 -2.44
C SER A 128 3.17 -23.75 -2.58
N GLY A 129 4.14 -23.11 -3.22
CA GLY A 129 4.44 -21.71 -2.99
C GLY A 129 3.38 -20.79 -3.59
N VAL A 130 3.12 -19.68 -2.91
CA VAL A 130 2.39 -18.55 -3.50
C VAL A 130 3.10 -18.15 -4.80
N ILE A 131 2.35 -18.02 -5.89
CA ILE A 131 2.93 -17.66 -7.18
C ILE A 131 3.32 -16.18 -7.14
N ILE A 132 4.59 -15.91 -7.43
CA ILE A 132 5.14 -14.57 -7.51
C ILE A 132 5.18 -14.16 -8.98
N ARG A 133 4.57 -13.03 -9.34
CA ARG A 133 4.54 -12.54 -10.73
C ARG A 133 5.22 -11.18 -10.82
N PRO A 134 6.18 -10.98 -11.75
CA PRO A 134 6.75 -9.66 -11.99
C PRO A 134 5.66 -8.73 -12.54
N VAL A 135 5.61 -7.50 -12.04
CA VAL A 135 4.66 -6.48 -12.51
C VAL A 135 5.41 -5.24 -12.96
N THR A 136 4.93 -4.62 -14.03
CA THR A 136 5.50 -3.37 -14.56
C THR A 136 4.99 -2.12 -13.83
N HIS A 137 3.82 -2.23 -13.21
CA HIS A 137 3.19 -1.16 -12.45
C HIS A 137 2.54 -1.72 -11.19
N VAL A 138 2.65 -0.97 -10.11
CA VAL A 138 1.92 -1.19 -8.86
C VAL A 138 0.83 -0.14 -8.71
N PRO A 139 -0.21 -0.40 -7.90
CA PRO A 139 -1.21 0.63 -7.59
C PRO A 139 -0.56 1.91 -7.10
N ALA A 140 -1.12 3.06 -7.48
CA ALA A 140 -0.60 4.39 -7.12
C ALA A 140 -0.47 4.62 -5.60
N ALA A 141 -1.11 3.78 -4.81
CA ALA A 141 -1.05 3.82 -3.35
C ALA A 141 0.29 3.29 -2.79
N ILE A 142 1.09 2.53 -3.56
CA ILE A 142 2.38 2.00 -3.12
C ILE A 142 3.50 3.00 -3.49
N PRO A 143 4.40 3.37 -2.54
CA PRO A 143 5.52 4.26 -2.84
C PRO A 143 6.46 3.67 -3.90
N LEU A 144 6.65 4.40 -5.00
CA LEU A 144 7.52 4.02 -6.09
C LEU A 144 8.99 4.34 -5.77
N ARG A 145 9.86 3.33 -5.86
CA ARG A 145 11.31 3.44 -5.75
C ARG A 145 11.93 3.01 -7.08
N LEU A 146 12.65 3.91 -7.76
CA LEU A 146 13.22 3.64 -9.09
C LEU A 146 14.17 2.42 -9.13
N GLU A 147 14.87 2.14 -8.02
CA GLU A 147 15.82 1.03 -7.92
C GLU A 147 15.15 -0.32 -7.63
N ASN A 148 13.88 -0.34 -7.27
CA ASN A 148 13.19 -1.55 -6.83
C ASN A 148 12.41 -2.17 -7.98
N GLN A 149 12.34 -3.49 -7.97
CA GLN A 149 11.44 -4.27 -8.80
C GLN A 149 10.24 -4.71 -7.97
N TYR A 150 9.07 -4.69 -8.59
CA TYR A 150 7.82 -5.01 -7.92
C TYR A 150 7.26 -6.33 -8.42
N PHE A 151 6.71 -7.10 -7.51
CA PHE A 151 6.12 -8.40 -7.78
C PHE A 151 4.75 -8.50 -7.10
N ALA A 152 3.76 -9.02 -7.80
CA ALA A 152 2.47 -9.36 -7.23
C ALA A 152 2.48 -10.80 -6.67
N LEU A 153 1.84 -10.98 -5.52
CA LEU A 153 1.60 -12.29 -4.92
C LEU A 153 0.20 -12.78 -5.26
N ASP A 154 0.11 -13.93 -5.90
CA ASP A 154 -1.15 -14.55 -6.30
C ASP A 154 -1.78 -15.30 -5.10
N LEU A 155 -2.76 -14.67 -4.46
CA LEU A 155 -3.44 -15.22 -3.28
C LEU A 155 -4.48 -16.30 -3.59
N SER A 156 -4.63 -16.72 -4.85
CA SER A 156 -5.59 -17.77 -5.21
C SER A 156 -5.21 -19.15 -4.68
N THR A 157 -3.92 -19.35 -4.36
CA THR A 157 -3.38 -20.62 -3.87
C THR A 157 -3.76 -20.89 -2.41
N ASP A 158 -4.00 -22.15 -2.06
CA ASP A 158 -4.31 -22.56 -0.68
C ASP A 158 -3.21 -22.18 0.33
N ALA A 159 -1.94 -22.13 -0.09
CA ALA A 159 -0.85 -21.65 0.74
C ALA A 159 -1.00 -20.18 1.16
N ALA A 160 -1.60 -19.36 0.30
CA ALA A 160 -1.84 -17.95 0.60
C ALA A 160 -2.97 -17.79 1.63
N ARG A 161 -3.98 -18.67 1.60
CA ARG A 161 -5.02 -18.75 2.64
C ARG A 161 -4.43 -19.18 3.98
N ALA A 162 -3.61 -20.24 3.98
CA ALA A 162 -2.93 -20.72 5.18
C ALA A 162 -2.06 -19.63 5.84
N MET A 163 -1.39 -18.81 5.02
CA MET A 163 -0.60 -17.66 5.47
C MET A 163 -1.46 -16.57 6.15
N LEU A 164 -2.64 -16.26 5.60
CA LEU A 164 -3.59 -15.30 6.18
C LEU A 164 -4.25 -15.82 7.47
N ASP A 165 -4.57 -17.11 7.51
CA ASP A 165 -5.17 -17.78 8.66
C ASP A 165 -4.17 -17.85 9.83
N ALA A 166 -2.92 -18.22 9.54
CA ALA A 166 -1.81 -18.21 10.52
C ALA A 166 -1.43 -16.78 10.95
N GLY A 167 -1.85 -15.75 10.21
CA GLY A 167 -1.54 -14.35 10.49
C GLY A 167 -0.04 -14.01 10.34
N ARG A 168 0.70 -14.81 9.58
CA ARG A 168 2.14 -14.62 9.36
C ARG A 168 2.55 -15.13 7.99
N CYS A 169 3.52 -14.46 7.38
CA CYS A 169 4.12 -14.84 6.11
C CYS A 169 5.61 -15.08 6.26
N THR A 170 6.13 -16.00 5.45
CA THR A 170 7.55 -16.26 5.34
C THR A 170 7.98 -16.27 3.88
N PHE A 171 9.15 -15.72 3.61
CA PHE A 171 9.78 -15.73 2.30
C PHE A 171 11.19 -16.27 2.42
N TYR A 172 11.51 -17.27 1.62
CA TYR A 172 12.85 -17.79 1.45
C TYR A 172 13.51 -17.11 0.26
N THR A 173 14.67 -16.51 0.48
CA THR A 173 15.52 -15.93 -0.56
C THR A 173 16.92 -16.53 -0.50
N PRO A 174 17.35 -17.29 -1.52
CA PRO A 174 18.68 -17.86 -1.54
C PRO A 174 19.76 -16.78 -1.68
N ALA A 175 20.95 -17.05 -1.15
CA ALA A 175 22.11 -16.14 -1.23
C ALA A 175 22.56 -15.82 -2.66
N SER A 176 22.15 -16.62 -3.65
CA SER A 176 22.40 -16.37 -5.08
C SER A 176 21.74 -15.08 -5.60
N LEU A 177 20.75 -14.53 -4.89
CA LEU A 177 20.10 -13.25 -5.20
C LEU A 177 20.92 -12.02 -4.72
N GLY A 178 22.06 -12.23 -4.07
CA GLY A 178 22.91 -11.16 -3.53
C GLY A 178 22.33 -10.49 -2.29
N ASP A 179 22.64 -9.21 -2.09
CA ASP A 179 22.11 -8.39 -0.99
C ASP A 179 20.67 -7.95 -1.30
N VAL A 180 19.75 -8.91 -1.20
CA VAL A 180 18.32 -8.69 -1.43
C VAL A 180 17.66 -8.09 -0.20
N LYS A 181 16.86 -7.05 -0.39
CA LYS A 181 15.95 -6.48 0.61
C LYS A 181 14.53 -6.59 0.12
N LEU A 182 13.65 -7.08 0.99
CA LEU A 182 12.22 -7.21 0.71
C LEU A 182 11.41 -6.28 1.60
N GLU A 183 10.44 -5.63 0.99
CA GLU A 183 9.38 -4.87 1.63
C GLU A 183 8.05 -5.44 1.15
N LEU A 184 7.11 -5.71 2.07
CA LEU A 184 5.79 -6.23 1.73
C LEU A 184 4.73 -5.14 1.93
N PHE A 185 3.89 -4.98 0.91
CA PHE A 185 2.77 -4.07 0.90
C PHE A 185 1.49 -4.84 0.65
N ALA A 186 0.45 -4.56 1.43
CA ALA A 186 -0.88 -5.09 1.19
C ALA A 186 -1.82 -3.94 0.82
N VAL A 187 -2.52 -4.04 -0.30
CA VAL A 187 -3.58 -3.08 -0.67
C VAL A 187 -4.93 -3.73 -0.45
N LEU A 188 -5.75 -3.11 0.39
CA LEU A 188 -7.08 -3.59 0.73
C LEU A 188 -8.03 -3.49 -0.48
N ARG A 189 -8.71 -4.59 -0.83
CA ARG A 189 -9.76 -4.65 -1.85
C ARG A 189 -11.09 -4.24 -1.19
N THR A 190 -11.85 -3.37 -1.87
CA THR A 190 -13.21 -2.95 -1.47
C THR A 190 -14.26 -3.97 -1.86
#